data_AF-A0AA92EDF4-F1
#
_entry.id   AF-A0AA92EDF4-F1
#
_cell.length_a   1.000
_cell.length_b   1.000
_cell.length_c   1.000
_cell.angle_alpha   90.00
_cell.angle_beta   90.00
_cell.angle_gamma   90.00
#
_symmetry.space_group_name_H-M   'P 1'
#
loop_
_entity.id
_entity.type
_entity.pdbx_description
1 polymer ?
#
loop_
_entity_poly.entity_id
_entity_poly.type
_entity_poly.pdbx_seq_one_letter_code
_entity_poly.pdbx_strand_id
1 'polypeptide(L)'
;MTTARAGTREEALRLLNTSGIAVVELDYETGWQDAIELGRMGQKTGVRVEFRGQENIAVGSITALVAGLSRPKLTFRQRNLYCQFDLDALLATDLAKLEAKATALGDYILAGHLLRDVDGHWGE
;
A
#
# COMPACT_ATOMS: atom_id res chain seq x y z
N MET A 1 9.03 -18.33 -2.58
CA MET A 1 7.84 -18.19 -3.47
C MET A 1 7.96 -16.81 -4.11
N THR A 2 8.08 -16.73 -5.44
CA THR A 2 8.32 -15.44 -6.11
C THR A 2 7.01 -14.70 -6.30
N THR A 3 6.94 -13.48 -5.80
CA THR A 3 5.82 -12.55 -6.01
C THR A 3 6.24 -11.53 -7.07
N ALA A 4 5.37 -11.30 -8.04
CA ALA A 4 5.51 -10.23 -9.01
C ALA A 4 4.34 -9.26 -8.89
N ARG A 5 4.57 -8.01 -9.28
CA ARG A 5 3.58 -6.95 -9.21
C ARG A 5 3.24 -6.49 -10.63
N ALA A 6 1.96 -6.33 -10.89
CA ALA A 6 1.43 -5.80 -12.14
C ALA A 6 0.85 -4.41 -11.91
N GLY A 7 1.32 -3.42 -12.65
CA GLY A 7 0.77 -2.07 -12.71
C GLY A 7 -0.35 -1.91 -13.74
N THR A 8 -0.62 -2.93 -14.56
CA THR A 8 -1.78 -2.97 -15.47
C THR A 8 -2.32 -4.38 -15.65
N ARG A 9 -3.53 -4.50 -16.22
CA ARG A 9 -4.13 -5.79 -16.60
C ARG A 9 -3.27 -6.55 -17.61
N GLU A 10 -2.72 -5.88 -18.61
CA GLU A 10 -1.85 -6.48 -19.63
C GLU A 10 -0.56 -7.02 -19.02
N GLU A 11 0.03 -6.29 -18.06
CA GLU A 11 1.18 -6.77 -17.32
C GLU A 11 0.85 -8.01 -16.49
N ALA A 12 -0.29 -8.01 -15.79
CA ALA A 12 -0.74 -9.17 -15.03
C ALA A 12 -0.88 -10.41 -15.91
N LEU A 13 -1.49 -10.28 -17.09
CA LEU A 13 -1.61 -11.36 -18.08
C LEU A 13 -0.25 -11.90 -18.54
N ARG A 14 0.75 -11.03 -18.74
CA ARG A 14 2.12 -11.47 -19.07
C ARG A 14 2.75 -12.25 -17.90
N LEU A 15 2.60 -11.75 -16.68
CA LEU A 15 3.16 -12.39 -15.48
C LEU A 15 2.53 -13.75 -15.19
N LEU A 16 1.22 -13.93 -15.44
CA LEU A 16 0.52 -15.21 -15.28
C LEU A 16 1.09 -16.34 -16.17
N ASN A 17 1.76 -15.98 -17.27
CA ASN A 17 2.41 -16.90 -18.20
C ASN A 17 3.93 -17.02 -17.97
N THR A 18 4.47 -16.30 -16.99
CA THR A 18 5.91 -16.29 -16.71
C THR A 18 6.27 -17.39 -15.73
N SER A 19 7.25 -18.22 -16.11
CA SER A 19 7.72 -19.32 -15.27
C SER A 19 8.38 -18.80 -13.98
N GLY A 20 8.16 -19.51 -12.87
CA GLY A 20 8.78 -19.20 -11.58
C GLY A 20 8.06 -18.12 -10.75
N ILE A 21 6.99 -17.53 -11.28
CA ILE A 21 6.07 -16.67 -10.51
C ILE A 21 5.02 -17.54 -9.84
N ALA A 22 4.79 -17.29 -8.57
CA ALA A 22 3.81 -18.03 -7.78
C ALA A 22 2.67 -17.13 -7.27
N VAL A 23 2.92 -15.82 -7.18
CA VAL A 23 1.91 -14.81 -6.84
C VAL A 23 2.03 -13.61 -7.78
N VAL A 24 0.90 -13.13 -8.29
CA VAL A 24 0.79 -11.86 -9.00
C VAL A 24 -0.07 -10.91 -8.17
N GLU A 25 0.54 -9.82 -7.71
CA GLU A 25 -0.17 -8.72 -7.05
C GLU A 25 -0.64 -7.70 -8.10
N LEU A 26 -1.93 -7.42 -8.12
CA LEU A 26 -2.52 -6.34 -8.91
C LEU A 26 -2.36 -5.02 -8.14
N ASP A 27 -1.63 -4.09 -8.71
CA ASP A 27 -1.32 -2.79 -8.10
C ASP A 27 -1.64 -1.63 -9.05
N TYR A 28 -2.92 -1.49 -9.33
CA TYR A 28 -3.49 -0.42 -10.13
C TYR A 28 -4.94 -0.17 -9.72
N GLU A 29 -5.45 1.00 -10.07
CA GLU A 29 -6.73 1.54 -9.57
C GLU A 29 -7.92 0.60 -9.73
N THR A 30 -8.05 0.00 -10.91
CA THR A 30 -9.15 -0.91 -11.25
C THR A 30 -8.81 -2.39 -10.99
N GLY A 31 -7.69 -2.70 -10.33
CA GLY A 31 -7.25 -4.07 -10.08
C GLY A 31 -8.27 -4.93 -9.33
N TRP A 32 -9.12 -4.32 -8.51
CA TRP A 32 -10.22 -5.01 -7.83
C TRP A 32 -11.28 -5.55 -8.80
N GLN A 33 -11.50 -4.90 -9.95
CA GLN A 33 -12.44 -5.35 -10.98
C GLN A 33 -11.91 -6.59 -11.70
N ASP A 34 -10.60 -6.59 -11.98
CA ASP A 34 -9.94 -7.67 -12.72
C ASP A 34 -9.59 -8.88 -11.84
N ALA A 35 -9.51 -8.71 -10.52
CA ALA A 35 -9.03 -9.73 -9.58
C ALA A 35 -9.78 -11.06 -9.70
N ILE A 36 -11.08 -11.04 -10.00
CA ILE A 36 -11.89 -12.25 -10.14
C ILE A 36 -11.50 -13.02 -11.41
N GLU A 37 -11.49 -12.34 -12.57
CA GLU A 37 -11.18 -12.98 -13.85
C GLU A 37 -9.72 -13.45 -13.89
N LEU A 38 -8.78 -12.57 -13.53
CA LEU A 38 -7.36 -12.89 -13.47
C LEU A 38 -7.08 -13.98 -12.43
N GLY A 39 -7.80 -14.00 -11.30
CA GLY A 39 -7.72 -15.06 -10.32
C GLY A 39 -8.09 -16.43 -10.89
N ARG A 40 -9.17 -16.52 -11.68
CA ARG A 40 -9.56 -17.77 -12.37
C ARG A 40 -8.52 -18.19 -13.40
N MET A 41 -7.89 -17.24 -14.08
CA MET A 41 -6.82 -17.53 -15.04
C MET A 41 -5.56 -18.05 -14.34
N GLY A 42 -5.12 -17.39 -13.26
CA GLY A 42 -3.97 -17.80 -12.48
C GLY A 42 -4.13 -19.18 -11.85
N GLN A 43 -5.33 -19.54 -11.36
CA GLN A 43 -5.58 -20.88 -10.85
C GLN A 43 -5.29 -21.99 -11.88
N LYS A 44 -5.58 -21.75 -13.17
CA LYS A 44 -5.28 -22.71 -14.24
C LYS A 44 -3.79 -22.91 -14.47
N THR A 45 -2.97 -21.92 -14.13
CA THR A 45 -1.51 -21.95 -14.27
C THR A 45 -0.77 -22.16 -12.94
N GLY A 46 -1.51 -22.38 -11.84
CA GLY A 46 -0.93 -22.55 -10.51
C GLY A 46 -0.42 -21.24 -9.88
N VAL A 47 -0.81 -20.09 -10.40
CA VAL A 47 -0.42 -18.76 -9.91
C VAL A 47 -1.56 -18.14 -9.10
N ARG A 48 -1.27 -17.68 -7.88
CA ARG A 48 -2.24 -16.95 -7.07
C ARG A 48 -2.28 -15.49 -7.51
N VAL A 49 -3.47 -14.94 -7.74
CA VAL A 49 -3.65 -13.51 -8.00
C VAL A 49 -4.23 -12.85 -6.77
N GLU A 50 -3.66 -11.71 -6.38
CA GLU A 50 -4.08 -10.95 -5.22
C GLU A 50 -4.25 -9.48 -5.56
N PHE A 51 -5.27 -8.85 -5.01
CA PHE A 51 -5.43 -7.40 -5.00
C PHE A 51 -5.42 -6.93 -3.56
N ARG A 52 -4.64 -5.89 -3.27
CA ARG A 52 -4.60 -5.24 -1.96
C ARG A 52 -4.85 -3.75 -2.18
N GLY A 53 -6.01 -3.26 -1.74
CA GLY A 53 -6.35 -1.84 -1.89
C GLY A 53 -5.69 -0.92 -0.86
N GLN A 54 -5.27 -1.48 0.28
CA GLN A 54 -4.67 -0.73 1.37
C GLN A 54 -3.52 -1.48 2.03
N GLU A 55 -2.67 -0.71 2.70
CA GLU A 55 -1.63 -1.20 3.60
C GLU A 55 -1.58 -0.35 4.88
N ASN A 56 -1.27 -1.00 6.00
CA ASN A 56 -1.19 -0.36 7.31
C ASN A 56 0.28 -0.15 7.69
N ILE A 57 0.68 1.10 7.89
CA ILE A 57 2.05 1.48 8.21
C ILE A 57 2.11 2.04 9.63
N ALA A 58 2.93 1.43 10.48
CA ALA A 58 3.26 1.99 11.78
C ALA A 58 4.30 3.11 11.61
N VAL A 59 4.03 4.29 12.15
CA VAL A 59 4.91 5.46 12.04
C VAL A 59 5.41 5.86 13.42
N GLY A 60 6.72 5.70 13.65
CA GLY A 60 7.31 5.81 14.99
C GLY A 60 7.54 7.24 15.48
N SER A 61 7.63 8.23 14.59
CA SER A 61 7.89 9.62 14.96
C SER A 61 7.42 10.62 13.89
N ILE A 62 7.35 11.89 14.27
CA ILE A 62 7.06 13.00 13.34
C ILE A 62 8.11 13.09 12.21
N THR A 63 9.38 12.85 12.53
CA THR A 63 10.47 12.83 11.55
C THR A 63 10.26 11.71 10.54
N ALA A 64 9.89 10.51 11.00
CA ALA A 64 9.59 9.38 10.14
C ALA A 64 8.35 9.65 9.25
N LEU A 65 7.32 10.32 9.77
CA LEU A 65 6.15 10.73 9.00
C LEU A 65 6.54 11.70 7.87
N VAL A 66 7.31 12.75 8.20
CA VAL A 66 7.76 13.75 7.21
C VAL A 66 8.63 13.11 6.13
N ALA A 67 9.58 12.26 6.54
CA ALA A 67 10.46 11.55 5.63
C ALA A 67 9.67 10.59 4.72
N GLY A 68 8.77 9.78 5.30
CA GLY A 68 7.95 8.82 4.57
C GLY A 68 7.00 9.48 3.56
N LEU A 69 6.36 10.59 3.93
CA LEU A 69 5.52 11.38 3.02
C LEU A 69 6.33 12.06 1.90
N SER A 70 7.65 12.20 2.06
CA SER A 70 8.52 12.79 1.03
C SER A 70 9.07 11.76 0.05
N ARG A 71 8.92 10.46 0.35
CA ARG A 71 9.34 9.38 -0.55
C ARG A 71 8.29 9.17 -1.65
N PRO A 72 8.71 8.92 -2.90
CA PRO A 72 7.78 8.53 -3.96
C PRO A 72 6.99 7.28 -3.55
N LYS A 73 5.68 7.30 -3.84
CA LYS A 73 4.81 6.16 -3.61
C LYS A 73 5.05 5.14 -4.72
N LEU A 74 5.39 3.90 -4.33
CA LEU A 74 5.72 2.82 -5.26
C LEU A 74 4.52 1.95 -5.64
N THR A 75 3.36 2.22 -5.04
CA THR A 75 2.15 1.44 -5.21
C THR A 75 0.92 2.32 -5.32
N PHE A 76 -0.16 1.78 -5.89
CA PHE A 76 -1.45 2.46 -5.91
C PHE A 76 -2.13 2.45 -4.54
N ARG A 77 -1.85 1.43 -3.72
CA ARG A 77 -2.47 1.17 -2.40
C ARG A 77 -2.61 2.40 -1.52
N GLN A 78 -3.76 2.61 -0.88
CA GLN A 78 -3.88 3.59 0.19
C GLN A 78 -3.01 3.17 1.39
N ARG A 79 -2.20 4.08 1.93
CA ARG A 79 -1.44 3.83 3.15
C ARG A 79 -2.18 4.41 4.35
N ASN A 80 -2.57 3.55 5.27
CA ASN A 80 -3.09 3.95 6.58
C ASN A 80 -1.88 4.15 7.51
N LEU A 81 -1.55 5.40 7.82
CA LEU A 81 -0.37 5.82 8.57
C LEU A 81 -0.72 5.95 10.07
N TYR A 82 -0.47 4.89 10.83
CA TYR A 82 -0.75 4.82 12.26
C TYR A 82 0.39 5.45 13.06
N CYS A 83 0.20 6.68 13.52
CA CYS A 83 1.20 7.44 14.26
C CYS A 83 1.28 6.94 15.71
N GLN A 84 2.43 6.37 16.07
CA GLN A 84 2.71 5.85 17.42
C GLN A 84 3.27 6.93 18.36
N PHE A 85 3.09 8.19 17.98
CA PHE A 85 3.43 9.39 18.75
C PHE A 85 2.19 10.28 18.88
N ASP A 86 2.23 11.20 19.84
CA ASP A 86 1.11 12.08 20.11
C ASP A 86 0.94 13.12 18.99
N LEU A 87 -0.16 13.03 18.24
CA LEU A 87 -0.52 13.99 17.20
C LEU A 87 -1.00 15.32 17.81
N ASP A 88 -1.55 15.31 19.02
CA ASP A 88 -2.06 16.51 19.71
C ASP A 88 -0.91 17.40 20.21
N ALA A 89 0.30 16.85 20.28
CA ALA A 89 1.51 17.61 20.58
C ALA A 89 1.98 18.51 19.41
N LEU A 90 1.40 18.34 18.21
CA LEU A 90 1.71 19.16 17.04
C LEU A 90 0.88 20.44 17.02
N LEU A 91 1.44 21.52 16.45
CA LEU A 91 0.64 22.69 16.10
C LEU A 91 -0.41 22.29 15.06
N ALA A 92 -1.64 22.76 15.25
CA ALA A 92 -2.76 22.45 14.34
C ALA A 92 -2.45 22.80 12.88
N THR A 93 -1.68 23.86 12.63
CA THR A 93 -1.26 24.25 11.28
C THR A 93 -0.28 23.28 10.64
N ASP A 94 0.55 22.60 11.43
CA ASP A 94 1.53 21.65 10.93
C ASP A 94 0.90 20.28 10.72
N LEU A 95 0.01 19.86 11.61
CA LEU A 95 -0.83 18.67 11.40
C LEU A 95 -1.65 18.79 10.11
N ALA A 96 -2.34 19.92 9.90
CA ALA A 96 -3.13 20.14 8.69
C ALA A 96 -2.30 20.06 7.39
N LYS A 97 -1.04 20.54 7.41
CA LYS A 97 -0.13 20.41 6.26
C LYS A 97 0.24 18.95 5.99
N LEU A 98 0.50 18.18 7.05
CA LEU A 98 0.82 16.76 6.93
C LEU A 98 -0.37 15.95 6.42
N GLU A 99 -1.57 16.24 6.91
CA GLU A 99 -2.81 15.63 6.44
C GLU A 99 -3.10 15.96 4.98
N ALA A 100 -2.91 17.22 4.56
CA ALA A 100 -3.05 17.61 3.17
C ALA A 100 -2.06 16.87 2.27
N LYS A 101 -0.80 16.74 2.71
CA LYS A 101 0.23 16.00 1.98
C LYS A 101 -0.07 14.50 1.90
N ALA A 102 -0.52 13.88 2.99
CA ALA A 102 -0.96 12.49 3.02
C ALA A 102 -2.13 12.27 2.06
N THR A 103 -3.14 13.15 2.10
CA THR A 103 -4.32 13.09 1.23
C THR A 103 -3.93 13.18 -0.24
N ALA A 104 -3.00 14.07 -0.60
CA ALA A 104 -2.51 14.19 -1.98
C ALA A 104 -1.82 12.92 -2.50
N LEU A 105 -1.30 12.07 -1.60
CA LEU A 105 -0.70 10.77 -1.91
C LEU A 105 -1.70 9.61 -1.82
N GLY A 106 -2.96 9.89 -1.47
CA GLY A 106 -3.97 8.88 -1.19
C GLY A 106 -3.66 8.08 0.09
N ASP A 107 -3.08 8.73 1.09
CA ASP A 107 -2.80 8.17 2.41
C ASP A 107 -3.72 8.78 3.48
N TYR A 108 -3.81 8.12 4.62
CA TYR A 108 -4.64 8.55 5.74
C TYR A 108 -3.85 8.52 7.05
N ILE A 109 -3.82 9.62 7.80
CA ILE A 109 -3.17 9.68 9.11
C ILE A 109 -4.16 9.19 10.17
N LEU A 110 -3.72 8.25 11.02
CA LEU A 110 -4.53 7.61 12.04
C LEU A 110 -3.81 7.59 13.39
N ALA A 111 -4.60 7.55 14.46
CA ALA A 111 -4.07 7.36 15.80
C ALA A 111 -3.49 5.95 15.96
N GLY A 112 -2.29 5.85 16.56
CA GLY A 112 -1.55 4.59 16.67
C GLY A 112 -2.29 3.47 17.40
N HIS A 113 -3.18 3.80 18.34
CA HIS A 113 -3.96 2.80 19.09
C HIS A 113 -5.00 2.07 18.24
N LEU A 114 -5.29 2.54 17.02
CA LEU A 114 -6.20 1.87 16.07
C LEU A 114 -5.50 0.77 15.26
N LEU A 115 -4.18 0.64 15.38
CA LEU A 115 -3.38 -0.32 14.62
C LEU A 115 -3.76 -1.75 15.02
N ARG A 116 -3.98 -2.60 14.02
CA ARG A 116 -4.25 -4.04 14.20
C ARG A 116 -3.16 -4.88 13.57
N ASP A 117 -3.11 -4.85 12.24
CA ASP A 117 -2.13 -5.55 11.43
C ASP A 117 -1.16 -4.53 10.83
N VAL A 118 0.13 -4.87 10.80
CA VAL A 118 1.19 -3.99 10.30
C VAL A 118 1.80 -4.58 9.04
N ASP A 119 1.74 -3.83 7.94
CA ASP A 119 2.39 -4.17 6.67
C ASP A 119 3.79 -3.58 6.57
N GLY A 120 4.05 -2.46 7.24
CA GLY A 120 5.33 -1.78 7.20
C GLY A 120 5.56 -0.85 8.40
N HIS A 121 6.83 -0.49 8.59
CA HIS A 121 7.25 0.40 9.67
C HIS A 121 8.06 1.56 9.09
N TRP A 122 7.70 2.78 9.46
CA TRP A 122 8.49 3.98 9.23
C TRP A 122 9.13 4.39 10.56
N GLY A 123 10.39 4.01 10.73
CA GLY A 123 11.27 4.47 11.80
C GLY A 123 12.23 5.55 11.33
N GLU A 124 13.18 5.91 12.22
CA GLU A 124 14.32 6.78 11.91
C GLU A 124 15.23 6.20 10.83
#